data_AF-A0A3M1UH97-F1
#
_entry.id   AF-A0A3M1UH97-F1
#
_cell.length_a   1.000
_cell.length_b   1.000
_cell.length_c   1.000
_cell.angle_alpha   90.00
_cell.angle_beta   90.00
_cell.angle_gamma   90.00
#
_symmetry.space_group_name_H-M   'P 1'
#
loop_
_entity.id
_entity.type
_entity.pdbx_description
1 polymer ?
#
loop_
_entity_poly.entity_id
_entity_poly.type
_entity_poly.pdbx_seq_one_letter_code
_entity_poly.pdbx_strand_id
1 'polypeptide(L)'
;MSYHRTQSGLPRAHGIRRGRVRWPSLSLGARKGLYGLIAGCLLAGCSSMPARWARPDLPPLPLADGHLVVAWVPSTLAPTPSVARARVHVTLLAAKEHTDRRLCAGRWTFLGKLVEIQAPDIVHTPARGGGEKSWRIALAWSPRLASCPGVDRRQYFRMLSRDLPPWMALHDAYTHAWYREGRWQPDGEQFQLAGTSRP
;
A
#
# COMPACT_ATOMS: atom_id res chain seq x y z
N MET A 1 43.25 -27.73 33.39
CA MET A 1 42.66 -27.23 32.13
C MET A 1 42.01 -25.90 32.43
N SER A 2 42.72 -24.79 32.14
CA SER A 2 42.28 -23.43 32.45
C SER A 2 41.68 -22.77 31.22
N TYR A 3 40.41 -22.40 31.29
CA TYR A 3 39.72 -21.68 30.22
C TYR A 3 39.97 -20.18 30.35
N HIS A 4 40.75 -19.62 29.43
CA HIS A 4 40.86 -18.18 29.23
C HIS A 4 39.57 -17.65 28.59
N ARG A 5 38.84 -16.83 29.33
CA ARG A 5 37.66 -16.08 28.85
C ARG A 5 38.13 -14.78 28.21
N THR A 6 38.20 -14.74 26.89
CA THR A 6 38.50 -13.54 26.11
C THR A 6 37.27 -12.62 26.09
N GLN A 7 37.38 -11.45 26.73
CA GLN A 7 36.36 -10.39 26.66
C GLN A 7 36.52 -9.64 25.33
N SER A 8 35.63 -9.88 24.37
CA SER A 8 35.50 -9.09 23.15
C SER A 8 34.66 -7.84 23.44
N GLY A 9 35.28 -6.68 23.25
CA GLY A 9 34.72 -5.36 23.50
C GLY A 9 33.49 -5.04 22.65
N LEU A 10 32.46 -4.51 23.31
CA LEU A 10 31.28 -3.94 22.68
C LEU A 10 31.65 -2.65 21.92
N PRO A 11 31.15 -2.44 20.69
CA PRO A 11 31.35 -1.18 19.97
C PRO A 11 30.58 -0.04 20.65
N ARG A 12 31.28 1.09 20.84
CA ARG A 12 30.73 2.37 21.30
C ARG A 12 29.57 2.81 20.40
N ALA A 13 28.39 3.00 21.01
CA ALA A 13 27.26 3.64 20.36
C ALA A 13 27.60 5.11 20.05
N HIS A 14 27.77 5.43 18.76
CA HIS A 14 27.89 6.81 18.31
C HIS A 14 26.52 7.50 18.46
N GLY A 15 26.49 8.52 19.32
CA GLY A 15 25.32 9.36 19.54
C GLY A 15 24.88 10.05 18.26
N ILE A 16 23.71 9.67 17.76
CA ILE A 16 23.02 10.37 16.67
C ILE A 16 22.60 11.73 17.21
N ARG A 17 23.37 12.78 16.89
CA ARG A 17 22.97 14.17 17.09
C ARG A 17 21.70 14.41 16.30
N ARG A 18 20.56 14.52 17.00
CA ARG A 18 19.30 15.01 16.42
C ARG A 18 19.50 16.46 16.00
N GLY A 19 19.86 16.67 14.73
CA GLY A 19 19.84 17.98 14.09
C GLY A 19 18.43 18.54 14.17
N ARG A 20 18.25 19.57 15.01
CA ARG A 20 17.00 20.30 15.16
C ARG A 20 16.77 21.05 13.85
N VAL A 21 15.92 20.51 12.97
CA VAL A 21 15.52 21.19 11.72
C VAL A 21 14.77 22.46 12.11
N ARG A 22 15.47 23.61 12.04
CA ARG A 22 14.85 24.93 12.15
C ARG A 22 14.03 25.16 10.90
N TRP A 23 12.72 25.03 11.01
CA TRP A 23 11.80 25.55 10.01
C TRP A 23 11.91 27.08 10.00
N PRO A 24 12.04 27.72 8.82
CA PRO A 24 12.01 29.17 8.73
C PRO A 24 10.66 29.65 9.25
N SER A 25 10.70 30.45 10.31
CA SER A 25 9.55 31.16 10.85
C SER A 25 9.13 32.18 9.81
N LEU A 26 8.12 31.85 9.00
CA LEU A 26 7.46 32.84 8.15
C LEU A 26 6.76 33.82 9.09
N SER A 27 7.41 34.96 9.30
CA SER A 27 6.83 36.12 9.99
C SER A 27 5.58 36.54 9.22
N LEU A 28 4.40 36.32 9.83
CA LEU A 28 3.15 36.95 9.42
C LEU A 28 3.31 38.46 9.62
N GLY A 29 3.80 39.14 8.59
CA GLY A 29 3.73 40.58 8.46
C GLY A 29 2.26 40.96 8.37
N ALA A 30 1.78 41.65 9.41
CA ALA A 30 0.45 42.23 9.50
C ALA A 30 0.21 43.21 8.34
N ARG A 31 -0.41 42.73 7.26
CA ARG A 31 -1.04 43.58 6.26
C ARG A 31 -2.49 43.82 6.67
N LYS A 32 -2.69 44.86 7.48
CA LYS A 32 -4.00 45.51 7.62
C LYS A 32 -4.23 46.35 6.37
N GLY A 33 -5.21 45.97 5.56
CA GLY A 33 -5.66 46.80 4.44
C GLY A 33 -6.28 45.98 3.32
N LEU A 34 -7.56 46.29 3.04
CA LEU A 34 -8.35 45.82 1.89
C LEU A 34 -8.98 44.43 1.99
N TYR A 35 -9.72 44.18 3.08
CA TYR A 35 -10.81 43.20 3.09
C TYR A 35 -12.13 43.92 2.76
N GLY A 36 -12.42 44.08 1.48
CA GLY A 36 -13.69 44.61 1.00
C GLY A 36 -13.90 44.15 -0.44
N LEU A 37 -14.95 43.36 -0.66
CA LEU A 37 -15.51 42.98 -1.97
C LEU A 37 -14.90 41.78 -2.73
N ILE A 38 -14.54 40.67 -2.06
CA ILE A 38 -14.52 39.34 -2.72
C ILE A 38 -15.09 38.27 -1.77
N ALA A 39 -16.31 38.50 -1.27
CA ALA A 39 -17.01 37.60 -0.35
C ALA A 39 -18.29 36.99 -0.95
N GLY A 40 -18.45 37.02 -2.29
CA GLY A 40 -19.74 36.72 -2.94
C GLY A 40 -19.82 35.48 -3.86
N CYS A 41 -18.71 34.99 -4.43
CA CYS A 41 -18.80 34.06 -5.57
C CYS A 41 -18.01 32.74 -5.47
N LEU A 42 -17.51 32.33 -4.29
CA LEU A 42 -16.73 31.08 -4.15
C LEU A 42 -17.45 29.95 -3.39
N LEU A 43 -18.73 30.10 -3.04
CA LEU A 43 -19.50 29.08 -2.31
C LEU A 43 -20.54 28.31 -3.15
N ALA A 44 -20.63 28.57 -4.46
CA ALA A 44 -21.61 27.92 -5.35
C ALA A 44 -20.91 27.22 -6.53
N GLY A 45 -20.20 26.13 -6.28
CA GLY A 45 -19.53 25.40 -7.37
C GLY A 45 -18.93 24.03 -7.09
N CYS A 46 -19.08 23.46 -5.88
CA CYS A 46 -18.64 22.09 -5.59
C CYS A 46 -19.80 21.13 -5.31
N SER A 47 -21.00 21.47 -5.78
CA SER A 47 -22.15 20.57 -5.71
C SER A 47 -22.10 19.62 -6.91
N SER A 48 -22.06 18.33 -6.62
CA SER A 48 -22.35 17.23 -7.55
C SER A 48 -21.40 17.09 -8.74
N MET A 49 -20.16 16.64 -8.50
CA MET A 49 -19.63 15.65 -9.42
C MET A 49 -20.48 14.38 -9.22
N PRO A 50 -21.27 13.95 -10.23
CA PRO A 50 -21.94 12.66 -10.11
C PRO A 50 -20.84 11.62 -9.94
N ALA A 51 -20.92 10.89 -8.83
CA ALA A 51 -20.16 9.68 -8.57
C ALA A 51 -20.59 8.58 -9.55
N ARG A 52 -20.38 8.82 -10.85
CA ARG A 52 -20.61 7.84 -11.90
C ARG A 52 -19.39 6.93 -11.91
N TRP A 53 -19.29 6.09 -10.88
CA TRP A 53 -18.46 4.90 -10.88
C TRP A 53 -19.11 3.88 -11.83
N ALA A 54 -19.22 4.24 -13.11
CA ALA A 54 -19.34 3.22 -14.14
C ALA A 54 -18.13 2.33 -13.92
N ARG A 55 -18.34 1.06 -13.54
CA ARG A 55 -17.30 0.04 -13.61
C ARG A 55 -16.73 0.18 -15.02
N PRO A 56 -15.51 0.71 -15.21
CA PRO A 56 -14.88 0.56 -16.49
C PRO A 56 -14.84 -0.95 -16.66
N ASP A 57 -15.29 -1.45 -17.80
CA ASP A 57 -14.86 -2.76 -18.25
C ASP A 57 -13.34 -2.72 -18.17
N LEU A 58 -12.80 -3.24 -17.07
CA LEU A 58 -11.37 -3.21 -16.82
C LEU A 58 -10.79 -3.94 -18.02
N PRO A 59 -9.99 -3.26 -18.86
CA PRO A 59 -9.35 -3.94 -19.97
C PRO A 59 -8.67 -5.16 -19.36
N PRO A 60 -8.75 -6.34 -20.00
CA PRO A 60 -8.11 -7.54 -19.49
C PRO A 60 -6.68 -7.16 -19.14
N LEU A 61 -6.41 -7.07 -17.85
CA LEU A 61 -5.08 -6.72 -17.37
C LEU A 61 -4.18 -7.80 -17.98
N PRO A 62 -3.03 -7.46 -18.57
CA PRO A 62 -2.03 -8.46 -18.92
C PRO A 62 -1.47 -9.00 -17.59
N LEU A 63 -2.25 -9.89 -16.95
CA LEU A 63 -2.03 -10.47 -15.63
C LEU A 63 -0.88 -11.49 -15.67
N ALA A 64 -0.40 -11.85 -16.86
CA ALA A 64 0.69 -12.81 -17.04
C ALA A 64 1.92 -12.47 -16.18
N ASP A 65 2.21 -11.18 -16.01
CA ASP A 65 3.34 -10.69 -15.21
C ASP A 65 2.93 -9.68 -14.11
N GLY A 66 1.64 -9.66 -13.77
CA GLY A 66 1.10 -8.76 -12.75
C GLY A 66 1.25 -9.29 -11.33
N HIS A 67 1.27 -8.37 -10.38
CA HIS A 67 1.01 -8.66 -8.97
C HIS A 67 -0.19 -7.86 -8.51
N LEU A 68 -0.91 -8.40 -7.55
CA LEU A 68 -1.98 -7.73 -6.86
C LEU A 68 -1.53 -7.34 -5.46
N VAL A 69 -1.68 -6.07 -5.12
CA VAL A 69 -1.56 -5.60 -3.74
C VAL A 69 -2.96 -5.45 -3.17
N VAL A 70 -3.27 -6.18 -2.10
CA VAL A 70 -4.51 -6.03 -1.34
C VAL A 70 -4.18 -5.45 0.01
N ALA A 71 -4.90 -4.42 0.41
CA ALA A 71 -4.75 -3.78 1.70
C ALA A 71 -6.09 -3.69 2.43
N TRP A 72 -6.09 -3.96 3.73
CA TRP A 72 -7.21 -3.78 4.66
C TRP A 72 -6.85 -2.71 5.68
N VAL A 73 -6.94 -1.43 5.30
CA VAL A 73 -6.51 -0.32 6.15
C VAL A 73 -7.53 -0.10 7.27
N PRO A 74 -7.14 -0.26 8.55
CA PRO A 74 -8.04 -0.02 9.68
C PRO A 74 -8.68 1.36 9.61
N SER A 75 -9.99 1.43 9.86
CA SER A 75 -10.71 2.71 9.88
C SER A 75 -10.17 3.69 10.94
N THR A 76 -9.57 3.15 12.01
CA THR A 76 -8.83 3.91 13.04
C THR A 76 -7.57 4.59 12.49
N LEU A 77 -6.94 4.00 11.46
CA LEU A 77 -5.75 4.52 10.79
C LEU A 77 -6.08 5.41 9.57
N ALA A 78 -7.30 5.32 9.06
CA ALA A 78 -7.78 6.07 7.90
C ALA A 78 -9.29 6.38 8.03
N PRO A 79 -9.67 7.57 8.50
CA PRO A 79 -11.07 7.93 8.69
C PRO A 79 -11.88 8.03 7.37
N THR A 80 -11.20 8.21 6.24
CA THR A 80 -11.82 8.40 4.92
C THR A 80 -11.17 7.49 3.88
N PRO A 81 -11.87 7.14 2.79
CA PRO A 81 -11.32 6.29 1.73
C PRO A 81 -10.10 6.92 1.06
N SER A 82 -10.08 8.25 0.91
CA SER A 82 -8.94 8.97 0.33
C SER A 82 -7.69 8.87 1.21
N VAL A 83 -7.83 8.94 2.53
CA VAL A 83 -6.72 8.76 3.47
C VAL A 83 -6.22 7.32 3.43
N ALA A 84 -7.13 6.33 3.34
CA ALA A 84 -6.75 4.93 3.19
C ALA A 84 -5.94 4.71 1.91
N ARG A 85 -6.41 5.25 0.77
CA ARG A 85 -5.70 5.20 -0.52
C ARG A 85 -4.31 5.80 -0.41
N ALA A 86 -4.20 7.03 0.08
CA ALA A 86 -2.90 7.69 0.25
C ALA A 86 -1.95 6.84 1.12
N ARG A 87 -2.46 6.27 2.21
CA ARG A 87 -1.67 5.42 3.11
C ARG A 87 -1.16 4.15 2.44
N VAL A 88 -1.98 3.47 1.63
CA VAL A 88 -1.56 2.30 0.84
C VAL A 88 -0.43 2.67 -0.11
N HIS A 89 -0.57 3.76 -0.87
CA HIS A 89 0.45 4.18 -1.84
C HIS A 89 1.77 4.58 -1.18
N VAL A 90 1.72 5.38 -0.12
CA VAL A 90 2.92 5.80 0.63
C VAL A 90 3.61 4.60 1.26
N THR A 91 2.84 3.69 1.87
CA THR A 91 3.41 2.50 2.53
C THR A 91 4.02 1.54 1.52
N LEU A 92 3.35 1.31 0.38
CA LEU A 92 3.89 0.49 -0.69
C LEU A 92 5.17 1.10 -1.27
N LEU A 93 5.22 2.43 -1.47
CA LEU A 93 6.43 3.12 -1.92
C LEU A 93 7.58 2.92 -0.91
N ALA A 94 7.34 3.16 0.37
CA ALA A 94 8.35 2.99 1.42
C ALA A 94 8.87 1.55 1.51
N ALA A 95 7.98 0.55 1.40
CA ALA A 95 8.36 -0.86 1.38
C ALA A 95 9.24 -1.18 0.16
N LYS A 96 8.87 -0.70 -1.04
CA LYS A 96 9.66 -0.85 -2.26
C LYS A 96 11.06 -0.25 -2.10
N GLU A 97 11.16 0.99 -1.62
CA GLU A 97 12.45 1.67 -1.38
C GLU A 97 13.30 0.94 -0.33
N HIS A 98 12.69 0.34 0.68
CA HIS A 98 13.40 -0.47 1.66
C HIS A 98 13.94 -1.76 1.02
N THR A 99 13.11 -2.47 0.28
CA THR A 99 13.50 -3.69 -0.44
C THR A 99 14.62 -3.43 -1.45
N ASP A 100 14.56 -2.34 -2.23
CA ASP A 100 15.62 -1.95 -3.16
C ASP A 100 16.93 -1.64 -2.46
N ARG A 101 16.90 -0.83 -1.39
CA ARG A 101 18.13 -0.56 -0.62
C ARG A 101 18.80 -1.84 -0.14
N ARG A 102 18.03 -2.87 0.22
CA ARG A 102 18.55 -4.16 0.68
C ARG A 102 19.07 -5.05 -0.44
N LEU A 103 18.40 -5.08 -1.59
CA LEU A 103 18.74 -6.02 -2.68
C LEU A 103 19.66 -5.42 -3.73
N CYS A 104 19.54 -4.13 -4.00
CA CYS A 104 20.17 -3.46 -5.15
C CYS A 104 20.89 -2.15 -4.77
N ALA A 105 21.06 -1.88 -3.48
CA ALA A 105 21.76 -0.72 -2.94
C ALA A 105 21.18 0.63 -3.39
N GLY A 106 19.86 0.72 -3.60
CA GLY A 106 19.23 1.98 -3.98
C GLY A 106 19.34 2.31 -5.47
N ARG A 107 19.96 1.43 -6.27
CA ARG A 107 20.20 1.67 -7.70
C ARG A 107 18.99 1.33 -8.56
N TRP A 108 17.91 0.82 -7.96
CA TRP A 108 16.76 0.36 -8.71
C TRP A 108 15.64 1.39 -8.73
N THR A 109 15.28 1.85 -9.92
CA THR A 109 14.02 2.59 -10.13
C THR A 109 12.90 1.61 -10.42
N PHE A 110 11.98 1.45 -9.46
CA PHE A 110 10.76 0.68 -9.70
C PHE A 110 9.86 1.38 -10.69
N LEU A 111 9.85 0.88 -11.91
CA LEU A 111 8.92 1.31 -12.94
C LEU A 111 7.69 0.40 -12.95
N GLY A 112 6.57 0.92 -13.42
CA GLY A 112 5.32 0.19 -13.51
C GLY A 112 4.15 0.98 -12.97
N LYS A 113 3.02 0.91 -13.67
CA LYS A 113 1.79 1.59 -13.29
C LYS A 113 1.11 0.80 -12.18
N LEU A 114 0.70 1.49 -11.12
CA LEU A 114 -0.30 0.99 -10.18
C LEU A 114 -1.68 1.37 -10.70
N VAL A 115 -2.54 0.39 -10.85
CA VAL A 115 -3.92 0.58 -11.31
C VAL A 115 -4.83 0.09 -10.20
N GLU A 116 -5.67 0.99 -9.68
CA GLU A 116 -6.71 0.59 -8.74
C GLU A 116 -7.78 -0.21 -9.48
N ILE A 117 -8.11 -1.40 -8.97
CA ILE A 117 -9.05 -2.33 -9.61
C ILE A 117 -10.49 -2.03 -9.19
N GLN A 118 -10.67 -1.44 -8.00
CA GLN A 118 -11.98 -1.10 -7.46
C GLN A 118 -11.88 0.09 -6.51
N ALA A 119 -12.97 0.87 -6.43
CA ALA A 119 -13.08 1.92 -5.43
C ALA A 119 -12.97 1.32 -4.00
N PRO A 120 -12.39 2.07 -3.04
CA PRO A 120 -12.26 1.59 -1.67
C PRO A 120 -13.62 1.27 -1.07
N ASP A 121 -13.75 0.07 -0.51
CA ASP A 121 -14.96 -0.40 0.16
C ASP A 121 -14.70 -0.72 1.63
N ILE A 122 -15.74 -0.60 2.46
CA ILE A 122 -15.65 -0.95 3.88
C ILE A 122 -15.94 -2.44 4.02
N VAL A 123 -14.99 -3.17 4.60
CA VAL A 123 -15.11 -4.59 4.92
C VAL A 123 -14.59 -4.87 6.33
N HIS A 124 -14.77 -6.08 6.82
CA HIS A 124 -14.02 -6.56 7.99
C HIS A 124 -12.67 -7.12 7.54
N THR A 125 -11.60 -6.76 8.24
CA THR A 125 -10.28 -7.39 8.04
C THR A 125 -10.43 -8.92 8.22
N PRO A 126 -9.74 -9.77 7.44
CA PRO A 126 -9.73 -11.21 7.68
C PRO A 126 -9.40 -11.54 9.14
N ALA A 127 -9.86 -12.68 9.66
CA ALA A 127 -9.70 -13.03 11.08
C ALA A 127 -8.24 -12.93 11.58
N ARG A 128 -7.27 -13.24 10.72
CA ARG A 128 -5.83 -13.09 11.01
C ARG A 128 -5.37 -11.65 11.27
N GLY A 129 -6.12 -10.66 10.77
CA GLY A 129 -5.89 -9.24 10.97
C GLY A 129 -6.87 -8.59 11.95
N GLY A 130 -7.53 -9.38 12.82
CA GLY A 130 -8.26 -8.86 13.98
C GLY A 130 -9.74 -8.51 13.75
N GLY A 131 -10.31 -8.76 12.56
CA GLY A 131 -11.76 -8.61 12.33
C GLY A 131 -12.30 -7.17 12.37
N GLU A 132 -11.44 -6.18 12.54
CA GLU A 132 -11.86 -4.78 12.65
C GLU A 132 -12.38 -4.21 11.33
N LYS A 133 -13.15 -3.12 11.42
CA LYS A 133 -13.69 -2.41 10.27
C LYS A 133 -12.57 -1.69 9.52
N SER A 134 -12.41 -2.00 8.24
CA SER A 134 -11.29 -1.56 7.42
C SER A 134 -11.71 -1.15 6.02
N TRP A 135 -10.93 -0.24 5.42
CA TRP A 135 -11.01 0.06 4.00
C TRP A 135 -10.23 -0.99 3.22
N ARG A 136 -10.89 -1.70 2.31
CA ARG A 136 -10.24 -2.60 1.38
C ARG A 136 -9.88 -1.87 0.10
N ILE A 137 -8.61 -2.00 -0.28
CA ILE A 137 -8.04 -1.40 -1.50
C ILE A 137 -7.29 -2.48 -2.25
N ALA A 138 -7.55 -2.59 -3.56
CA ALA A 138 -6.90 -3.56 -4.44
C ALA A 138 -6.22 -2.82 -5.60
N LEU A 139 -4.90 -2.99 -5.71
CA LEU A 139 -4.06 -2.38 -6.73
C LEU A 139 -3.44 -3.47 -7.61
N ALA A 140 -3.73 -3.45 -8.91
CA ALA A 140 -2.96 -4.16 -9.90
C ALA A 140 -1.64 -3.44 -10.13
N TRP A 141 -0.56 -4.20 -10.15
CA TRP A 141 0.78 -3.69 -10.40
C TRP A 141 1.47 -4.56 -11.45
N SER A 142 1.94 -3.95 -12.54
CA SER A 142 2.79 -4.59 -13.53
C SER A 142 4.20 -3.99 -13.43
N PRO A 143 5.08 -4.57 -12.59
CA PRO A 143 6.41 -4.05 -12.36
C PRO A 143 7.30 -4.24 -13.58
N ARG A 144 8.02 -3.18 -13.95
CA ARG A 144 9.17 -3.26 -14.85
C ARG A 144 10.42 -3.26 -13.98
N LEU A 145 10.93 -4.47 -13.77
CA LEU A 145 12.15 -4.72 -13.02
C LEU A 145 13.35 -4.41 -13.93
N ALA A 146 14.02 -3.27 -13.71
CA ALA A 146 15.34 -3.04 -14.34
C ALA A 146 16.36 -4.10 -13.86
N SER A 147 17.39 -4.40 -14.65
CA SER A 147 18.34 -5.46 -14.29
C SER A 147 19.19 -5.09 -13.08
N CYS A 148 19.04 -5.85 -11.99
CA CYS A 148 19.92 -5.82 -10.83
C CYS A 148 20.65 -7.17 -10.77
N PRO A 149 21.98 -7.22 -11.01
CA PRO A 149 22.71 -8.48 -11.06
C PRO A 149 22.53 -9.30 -9.79
N GLY A 150 22.15 -10.57 -9.93
CA GLY A 150 21.98 -11.50 -8.80
C GLY A 150 20.66 -11.37 -8.05
N VAL A 151 19.72 -10.52 -8.48
CA VAL A 151 18.38 -10.40 -7.90
C VAL A 151 17.34 -10.79 -8.93
N ASP A 152 16.71 -11.95 -8.72
CA ASP A 152 15.59 -12.37 -9.57
C ASP A 152 14.25 -11.79 -9.09
N ARG A 153 13.23 -11.90 -9.97
CA ARG A 153 11.86 -11.42 -9.72
C ARG A 153 11.26 -12.01 -8.44
N ARG A 154 11.44 -13.31 -8.22
CA ARG A 154 10.86 -14.05 -7.10
C ARG A 154 11.50 -13.65 -5.77
N GLN A 155 12.81 -13.42 -5.76
CA GLN A 155 13.55 -12.91 -4.62
C GLN A 155 13.06 -11.51 -4.24
N TYR A 156 12.89 -10.63 -5.23
CA TYR A 156 12.37 -9.29 -5.00
C TYR A 156 11.00 -9.30 -4.33
N PHE A 157 10.01 -9.99 -4.90
CA PHE A 157 8.64 -9.99 -4.33
C PHE A 157 8.55 -10.69 -2.98
N ARG A 158 9.38 -11.72 -2.74
CA ARG A 158 9.47 -12.35 -1.43
C ARG A 158 9.99 -11.37 -0.38
N MET A 159 10.97 -10.54 -0.73
CA MET A 159 11.49 -9.53 0.18
C MET A 159 10.47 -8.40 0.39
N LEU A 160 9.87 -7.91 -0.69
CA LEU A 160 8.83 -6.88 -0.60
C LEU A 160 7.65 -7.34 0.27
N SER A 161 7.20 -8.59 0.12
CA SER A 161 6.14 -9.17 0.95
C SER A 161 6.47 -9.15 2.45
N ARG A 162 7.75 -9.26 2.82
CA ARG A 162 8.21 -9.17 4.22
C ARG A 162 8.31 -7.74 4.73
N ASP A 163 8.53 -6.78 3.84
CA ASP A 163 8.65 -5.36 4.17
C ASP A 163 7.28 -4.65 4.20
N LEU A 164 6.21 -5.33 3.76
CA LEU A 164 4.83 -4.85 3.86
C LEU A 164 4.29 -4.99 5.30
N PRO A 165 3.42 -4.06 5.74
CA PRO A 165 2.78 -4.18 7.04
C PRO A 165 1.74 -5.33 7.07
N PRO A 166 1.32 -5.80 8.25
CA PRO A 166 0.39 -6.93 8.38
C PRO A 166 -0.98 -6.73 7.72
N TRP A 167 -1.39 -5.47 7.51
CA TRP A 167 -2.65 -5.13 6.84
C TRP A 167 -2.52 -5.04 5.31
N MET A 168 -1.36 -5.37 4.74
CA MET A 168 -1.13 -5.45 3.29
C MET A 168 -0.61 -6.83 2.90
N ALA A 169 -1.09 -7.32 1.77
CA ALA A 169 -0.65 -8.57 1.16
C ALA A 169 -0.32 -8.35 -0.31
N LEU A 170 0.68 -9.10 -0.78
CA LEU A 170 1.05 -9.18 -2.18
C LEU A 170 0.67 -10.58 -2.68
N HIS A 171 -0.07 -10.63 -3.78
CA HIS A 171 -0.49 -11.86 -4.45
C HIS A 171 0.00 -11.86 -5.90
N ASP A 172 0.23 -13.04 -6.46
CA ASP A 172 0.46 -13.17 -7.89
C ASP A 172 -0.86 -12.97 -8.63
N ALA A 173 -0.84 -12.20 -9.72
CA ALA A 173 -2.05 -11.85 -10.46
C ALA A 173 -2.81 -13.07 -11.02
N TYR A 174 -2.09 -14.16 -11.33
CA TYR A 174 -2.69 -15.43 -11.75
C TYR A 174 -3.66 -16.01 -10.72
N THR A 175 -3.37 -15.86 -9.43
CA THR A 175 -4.27 -16.33 -8.36
C THR A 175 -5.57 -15.52 -8.31
N HIS A 176 -5.59 -14.31 -8.88
CA HIS A 176 -6.76 -13.43 -8.85
C HIS A 176 -7.69 -13.57 -10.06
N ALA A 177 -7.25 -14.20 -11.15
CA ALA A 177 -8.17 -14.60 -12.22
C ALA A 177 -9.30 -15.49 -11.65
N TRP A 178 -8.96 -16.34 -10.67
CA TRP A 178 -9.91 -17.16 -9.90
C TRP A 178 -10.84 -16.34 -8.99
N TYR A 179 -10.40 -15.15 -8.54
CA TYR A 179 -11.22 -14.25 -7.71
C TYR A 179 -12.39 -13.66 -8.50
N ARG A 180 -12.17 -13.28 -9.77
CA ARG A 180 -13.25 -12.73 -10.63
C ARG A 180 -14.30 -13.79 -10.98
N GLU A 181 -13.96 -15.06 -10.92
CA GLU A 181 -14.87 -16.19 -11.13
C GLU A 181 -15.64 -16.59 -9.86
N GLY A 182 -15.45 -15.88 -8.73
CA GLY A 182 -16.11 -16.20 -7.47
C GLY A 182 -15.55 -17.44 -6.76
N ARG A 183 -14.35 -17.90 -7.14
CA ARG A 183 -13.78 -19.18 -6.68
C ARG A 183 -12.70 -19.05 -5.58
N TRP A 184 -12.74 -18.00 -4.76
CA TRP A 184 -11.83 -17.88 -3.61
C TRP A 184 -12.56 -17.47 -2.33
N GLN A 185 -12.44 -18.32 -1.31
CA GLN A 185 -12.80 -18.07 0.08
C GLN A 185 -11.49 -17.89 0.87
N PRO A 186 -11.31 -16.82 1.68
CA PRO A 186 -10.03 -16.51 2.35
C PRO A 186 -9.63 -17.47 3.45
N ASP A 187 -10.54 -18.38 3.80
CA ASP A 187 -10.46 -19.28 4.91
C ASP A 187 -10.48 -20.67 4.27
N GLY A 188 -9.61 -21.59 4.68
CA GLY A 188 -9.57 -22.95 4.10
C GLY A 188 -10.84 -23.79 4.30
N GLU A 189 -12.00 -23.20 4.54
CA GLU A 189 -13.30 -23.86 4.40
C GLU A 189 -13.64 -24.01 2.92
N GLN A 190 -13.45 -25.23 2.43
CA GLN A 190 -14.14 -25.70 1.24
C GLN A 190 -15.65 -25.53 1.48
N PHE A 191 -16.31 -24.65 0.72
CA PHE A 191 -17.73 -24.82 0.48
C PHE A 191 -17.88 -26.14 -0.28
N GLN A 192 -18.33 -27.20 0.41
CA GLN A 192 -19.09 -28.23 -0.27
C GLN A 192 -20.28 -27.50 -0.90
N LEU A 193 -20.30 -27.45 -2.23
CA LEU A 193 -21.48 -27.04 -2.96
C LEU A 193 -22.60 -28.00 -2.54
N ALA A 194 -23.45 -27.55 -1.62
CA ALA A 194 -24.71 -28.20 -1.32
C ALA A 194 -25.42 -28.46 -2.67
N GLY A 195 -25.86 -29.70 -2.81
CA GLY A 195 -26.14 -30.36 -4.06
C GLY A 195 -26.88 -29.51 -5.09
N THR A 196 -26.37 -29.54 -6.32
CA THR A 196 -27.25 -29.61 -7.47
C THR A 196 -27.98 -30.96 -7.42
N SER A 197 -29.06 -31.03 -6.65
CA SER A 197 -30.13 -31.99 -6.95
C SER A 197 -30.74 -31.54 -8.27
N ARG A 198 -30.28 -32.13 -9.37
CA ARG A 198 -31.07 -32.13 -10.60
C ARG A 198 -32.24 -33.10 -10.40
N PRO A 199 -33.47 -32.71 -10.78
CA PRO A 199 -34.54 -33.68 -11.00
C PRO A 199 -34.20 -34.59 -12.19
#